data_AF-Q6ZJR7-F1
#
_entry.id   AF-Q6ZJR7-F1
#
_cell.length_a   1.000
_cell.length_b   1.000
_cell.length_c   1.000
_cell.angle_alpha   90.00
_cell.angle_beta   90.00
_cell.angle_gamma   90.00
#
_symmetry.space_group_name_H-M   'P 1'
#
loop_
_entity.id
_entity.type
_entity.pdbx_description
1 polymer ?
#
loop_
_entity_poly.entity_id
_entity_poly.type
_entity_poly.pdbx_seq_one_letter_code
_entity_poly.pdbx_strand_id
1 'polypeptide(L)'
;MLRRNTRLRREYLYRKSLEGKERQHYEKKRRLRAALREPKILLTTSRNPSAPLTQFVKELKVVFPNSQRMNRGGQVISEIVESCRSHDITDLVLVHEHRGQPDGLIVCHLPFGPTAYFGLLNVVTRHDIKDRKAMGKMSEAYPHLILDNFTTKTGERTANIVKHLFPVPKPDSKRIITFANRDDYISFRHHVYEKHGGPKSLDLKEVGPRFELRLYQIKRGTVDQAEAQNEFVLRPYMNTAKKQKSLGA
;
A
#
# COMPACT_ATOMS: atom_id res chain seq x y z
N MET A 1 -5.69 -24.23 11.28
CA MET A 1 -4.89 -23.00 10.99
C MET A 1 -5.29 -21.81 11.88
N LEU A 2 -6.58 -21.57 12.12
CA LEU A 2 -7.08 -20.43 12.92
C LEU A 2 -6.49 -20.32 14.35
N ARG A 3 -6.47 -21.43 15.12
CA ARG A 3 -5.87 -21.47 16.48
C ARG A 3 -4.40 -21.04 16.50
N ARG A 4 -3.62 -21.41 15.47
CA ARG A 4 -2.21 -21.01 15.33
C ARG A 4 -2.10 -19.49 15.15
N ASN A 5 -2.93 -18.89 14.29
CA ASN A 5 -2.91 -17.45 14.03
C ASN A 5 -3.33 -16.65 15.27
N THR A 6 -4.34 -17.11 16.01
CA THR A 6 -4.75 -16.49 17.29
C THR A 6 -3.61 -16.53 18.32
N ARG A 7 -2.91 -17.67 18.44
CA ARG A 7 -1.75 -17.80 19.31
C ARG A 7 -0.62 -16.86 18.91
N LEU A 8 -0.26 -16.83 17.62
CA LEU A 8 0.78 -15.94 17.09
C LEU A 8 0.45 -14.46 17.30
N ARG A 9 -0.83 -14.07 17.20
CA ARG A 9 -1.28 -12.70 17.50
C ARG A 9 -1.11 -12.37 18.97
N ARG A 10 -1.51 -13.26 19.89
CA ARG A 10 -1.31 -13.08 21.34
C ARG A 10 0.16 -12.94 21.68
N GLU A 11 0.99 -13.81 21.13
CA GLU A 11 2.45 -13.76 21.30
C GLU A 11 3.05 -12.47 20.73
N TYR A 12 2.57 -11.99 19.58
CA TYR A 12 2.98 -10.71 19.01
C TYR A 12 2.64 -9.53 19.94
N LEU A 13 1.43 -9.51 20.52
CA LEU A 13 1.01 -8.46 21.44
C LEU A 13 1.87 -8.46 22.71
N TYR A 14 2.16 -9.64 23.26
CA TYR A 14 3.06 -9.79 24.40
C TYR A 14 4.49 -9.33 24.07
N ARG A 15 5.06 -9.75 22.93
CA ARG A 15 6.40 -9.30 22.50
C ARG A 15 6.46 -7.80 22.26
N LYS A 16 5.34 -7.17 21.89
CA LYS A 16 5.24 -5.71 21.70
C LYS A 16 5.16 -4.95 23.04
N SER A 17 4.68 -5.58 24.11
CA SER A 17 4.67 -4.98 25.46
C SER A 17 6.00 -5.11 26.20
N LEU A 18 6.97 -5.88 25.67
CA LEU A 18 8.33 -5.94 26.23
C LEU A 18 9.03 -4.59 26.10
N GLU A 19 9.90 -4.29 27.06
CA GLU A 19 10.64 -3.02 27.16
C GLU A 19 12.16 -3.25 27.19
N GLY A 20 12.93 -2.17 27.18
CA GLY A 20 14.39 -2.21 27.29
C GLY A 20 15.10 -3.00 26.17
N LYS A 21 16.07 -3.83 26.55
CA LYS A 21 16.95 -4.57 25.62
C LYS A 21 16.20 -5.61 24.79
N GLU A 22 15.17 -6.24 25.37
CA GLU A 22 14.40 -7.29 24.70
C GLU A 22 13.62 -6.75 23.49
N ARG A 23 13.05 -5.55 23.63
CA ARG A 23 12.37 -4.86 22.54
C ARG A 23 13.31 -4.53 21.38
N GLN A 24 14.50 -4.01 21.68
CA GLN A 24 15.48 -3.68 20.65
C GLN A 24 15.91 -4.92 19.86
N HIS A 25 16.18 -6.02 20.56
CA HIS A 25 16.52 -7.29 19.94
C HIS A 25 15.38 -7.85 19.07
N TYR A 26 14.14 -7.77 19.56
CA TYR A 26 12.96 -8.17 18.79
C TYR A 26 12.76 -7.30 17.54
N GLU A 27 12.87 -5.98 17.64
CA GLU A 27 12.74 -5.07 16.51
C GLU A 27 13.83 -5.30 15.46
N LYS A 28 15.08 -5.56 15.87
CA LYS A 28 16.18 -5.92 14.96
C LYS A 28 15.86 -7.21 14.19
N LYS A 29 15.42 -8.27 14.87
CA LYS A 29 14.99 -9.52 14.23
C LYS A 29 13.82 -9.32 13.28
N ARG A 30 12.85 -8.46 13.64
CA ARG A 30 11.69 -8.14 12.80
C ARG A 30 12.11 -7.44 11.51
N ARG A 31 13.00 -6.44 11.59
CA ARG A 31 13.52 -5.72 10.42
C ARG A 31 14.26 -6.66 9.46
N LEU A 32 15.11 -7.55 10.00
CA LEU A 32 15.82 -8.54 9.19
C LEU A 32 14.85 -9.50 8.48
N ARG A 33 13.85 -10.02 9.20
CA ARG A 33 12.83 -10.89 8.60
C ARG A 33 12.02 -10.18 7.51
N ALA A 34 11.70 -8.91 7.71
CA ALA A 34 10.99 -8.10 6.73
C ALA A 34 11.83 -7.85 5.46
N ALA A 35 13.16 -7.70 5.61
CA ALA A 35 14.05 -7.54 4.46
C ALA A 35 14.26 -8.85 3.67
N LEU A 36 14.20 -10.00 4.35
CA LEU A 36 14.39 -11.32 3.74
C LEU A 36 13.15 -11.86 3.04
N ARG A 37 11.95 -11.51 3.51
CA ARG A 37 10.70 -12.01 2.94
C ARG A 37 10.20 -11.06 1.87
N GLU A 38 10.14 -11.53 0.64
CA GLU A 38 9.50 -10.78 -0.44
C GLU A 38 7.98 -10.68 -0.23
N PRO A 39 7.39 -9.50 -0.44
CA PRO A 39 5.95 -9.33 -0.36
C PRO A 39 5.27 -10.10 -1.50
N LYS A 40 4.18 -10.80 -1.16
CA LYS A 40 3.26 -11.44 -2.08
C LYS A 40 1.90 -10.78 -1.91
N ILE A 41 1.44 -10.08 -2.93
CA ILE A 41 0.26 -9.23 -2.83
C ILE A 41 -0.88 -9.85 -3.61
N LEU A 42 -2.05 -9.98 -2.99
CA LEU A 42 -3.29 -10.27 -3.71
C LEU A 42 -4.07 -8.98 -3.96
N LEU A 43 -4.32 -8.69 -5.24
CA LEU A 43 -5.16 -7.58 -5.69
C LEU A 43 -6.54 -8.12 -6.04
N THR A 44 -7.58 -7.54 -5.46
CA THR A 44 -8.97 -7.81 -5.83
C THR A 44 -9.80 -6.53 -5.81
N THR A 45 -10.93 -6.56 -6.50
CA THR A 45 -11.88 -5.45 -6.58
C THR A 45 -13.01 -5.59 -5.55
N SER A 46 -13.91 -4.62 -5.55
CA SER A 46 -15.29 -4.74 -5.08
C SER A 46 -16.08 -5.84 -5.84
N ARG A 47 -17.27 -6.18 -5.32
CA ARG A 47 -18.21 -7.09 -5.99
C ARG A 47 -18.70 -6.45 -7.30
N ASN A 48 -18.79 -7.26 -8.36
CA ASN A 48 -19.23 -6.84 -9.70
C ASN A 48 -18.50 -5.58 -10.22
N PRO A 49 -17.17 -5.66 -10.45
CA PRO A 49 -16.40 -4.51 -10.90
C PRO A 49 -16.79 -4.08 -12.32
N SER A 50 -16.72 -2.78 -12.55
CA SER A 50 -16.83 -2.20 -13.88
C SER A 50 -15.59 -2.50 -14.73
N ALA A 51 -15.70 -2.27 -16.04
CA ALA A 51 -14.57 -2.37 -16.96
C ALA A 51 -13.43 -1.38 -16.61
N PRO A 52 -13.69 -0.08 -16.35
CA PRO A 52 -12.67 0.86 -15.90
C PRO A 52 -11.92 0.41 -14.62
N LEU A 53 -12.63 -0.08 -13.61
CA LEU A 53 -11.98 -0.57 -12.39
C LEU A 53 -11.12 -1.81 -12.68
N THR A 54 -11.63 -2.73 -13.50
CA THR A 54 -10.88 -3.92 -13.91
C THR A 54 -9.58 -3.56 -14.63
N GLN A 55 -9.59 -2.47 -15.40
CA GLN A 55 -8.45 -1.91 -16.10
C GLN A 55 -7.47 -1.22 -15.13
N PHE A 56 -7.97 -0.42 -14.20
CA PHE A 56 -7.16 0.19 -13.14
C PHE A 56 -6.44 -0.86 -12.28
N VAL A 57 -7.11 -1.97 -11.92
CA VAL A 57 -6.47 -3.07 -11.19
C VAL A 57 -5.37 -3.77 -12.01
N LYS A 58 -5.51 -3.84 -13.34
CA LYS A 58 -4.41 -4.33 -14.20
C LYS A 58 -3.19 -3.40 -14.14
N GLU A 59 -3.40 -2.09 -14.06
CA GLU A 59 -2.30 -1.13 -13.89
C GLU A 59 -1.64 -1.27 -12.52
N LEU A 60 -2.45 -1.37 -11.45
CA LEU A 60 -1.94 -1.59 -10.09
C LEU A 60 -1.14 -2.90 -9.97
N LYS A 61 -1.51 -3.95 -10.72
CA LYS A 61 -0.73 -5.18 -10.79
C LYS A 61 0.71 -4.92 -11.26
N VAL A 62 0.89 -4.03 -12.23
CA VAL A 62 2.24 -3.70 -12.71
C VAL A 62 2.94 -2.73 -11.76
N VAL A 63 2.18 -1.88 -11.04
CA VAL A 63 2.72 -1.00 -10.00
C VAL A 63 3.36 -1.79 -8.87
N PHE A 64 2.67 -2.79 -8.33
CA PHE A 64 3.16 -3.64 -7.25
C PHE A 64 3.86 -4.89 -7.80
N PRO A 65 5.20 -5.01 -7.65
CA PRO A 65 5.89 -6.24 -8.03
C PRO A 65 5.36 -7.44 -7.23
N ASN A 66 5.48 -8.65 -7.77
CA ASN A 66 5.04 -9.89 -7.12
C ASN A 66 3.54 -9.91 -6.75
N SER A 67 2.72 -9.10 -7.42
CA SER A 67 1.28 -9.05 -7.18
C SER A 67 0.50 -10.00 -8.11
N GLN A 68 -0.53 -10.62 -7.55
CA GLN A 68 -1.46 -11.48 -8.27
C GLN A 68 -2.85 -10.85 -8.24
N ARG A 69 -3.52 -10.84 -9.39
CA ARG A 69 -4.89 -10.36 -9.48
C ARG A 69 -5.86 -11.54 -9.36
N MET A 70 -6.82 -11.42 -8.46
CA MET A 70 -7.93 -12.36 -8.34
C MET A 70 -9.25 -11.68 -8.73
N ASN A 71 -10.10 -12.41 -9.44
CA ASN A 71 -11.45 -11.95 -9.73
C ASN A 71 -12.31 -12.15 -8.49
N ARG A 72 -13.05 -11.11 -8.07
CA ARG A 72 -13.80 -11.13 -6.81
C ARG A 72 -14.93 -12.17 -6.78
N GLY A 73 -15.72 -12.24 -7.86
CA GLY A 73 -16.90 -13.10 -7.94
C GLY A 73 -17.87 -12.92 -6.76
N GLY A 74 -18.50 -14.00 -6.33
CA GLY A 74 -19.40 -14.05 -5.17
C GLY A 74 -18.72 -14.23 -3.81
N GLN A 75 -17.38 -14.33 -3.75
CA GLN A 75 -16.65 -14.69 -2.54
C GLN A 75 -16.80 -13.65 -1.42
N VAL A 76 -16.91 -14.13 -0.18
CA VAL A 76 -16.98 -13.28 1.02
C VAL A 76 -15.57 -12.81 1.42
N ILE A 77 -15.46 -11.65 2.06
CA ILE A 77 -14.15 -11.06 2.43
C ILE A 77 -13.39 -12.01 3.38
N SER A 78 -14.08 -12.65 4.31
CA SER A 78 -13.50 -13.63 5.24
C SER A 78 -12.86 -14.81 4.51
N GLU A 79 -13.54 -15.40 3.53
CA GLU A 79 -13.03 -16.52 2.73
C GLU A 79 -11.76 -16.14 1.96
N ILE A 80 -11.73 -14.93 1.40
CA ILE A 80 -10.54 -14.42 0.70
C ILE A 80 -9.38 -14.25 1.67
N VAL A 81 -9.63 -13.68 2.85
CA VAL A 81 -8.59 -13.52 3.88
C VAL A 81 -8.07 -14.88 4.35
N GLU A 82 -8.94 -15.88 4.50
CA GLU A 82 -8.54 -17.25 4.84
C GLU A 82 -7.71 -17.91 3.74
N SER A 83 -8.11 -17.75 2.47
CA SER A 83 -7.35 -18.21 1.32
C SER A 83 -5.99 -17.52 1.22
N CYS A 84 -5.92 -16.21 1.46
CA CYS A 84 -4.65 -15.49 1.50
C CYS A 84 -3.73 -16.02 2.61
N ARG A 85 -4.29 -16.34 3.78
CA ARG A 85 -3.53 -16.92 4.92
C ARG A 85 -3.02 -18.33 4.62
N SER A 86 -3.75 -19.15 3.85
CA SER A 86 -3.29 -20.49 3.48
C SER A 86 -2.20 -20.49 2.41
N HIS A 87 -2.19 -19.48 1.53
CA HIS A 87 -1.19 -19.30 0.48
C HIS A 87 0.01 -18.42 0.89
N ASP A 88 0.13 -18.09 2.19
CA ASP A 88 1.21 -17.25 2.74
C ASP A 88 1.35 -15.87 2.05
N ILE A 89 0.23 -15.31 1.60
CA ILE A 89 0.14 -13.96 1.03
C ILE A 89 0.43 -12.95 2.14
N THR A 90 1.28 -11.97 1.85
CA THR A 90 1.67 -10.95 2.83
C THR A 90 0.65 -9.85 2.91
N ASP A 91 0.05 -9.45 1.79
CA ASP A 91 -0.82 -8.28 1.72
C ASP A 91 -2.03 -8.53 0.83
N LEU A 92 -3.19 -8.08 1.29
CA LEU A 92 -4.42 -8.03 0.52
C LEU A 92 -4.74 -6.58 0.21
N VAL A 93 -4.87 -6.26 -1.07
CA VAL A 93 -5.23 -4.93 -1.54
C VAL A 93 -6.62 -4.99 -2.21
N LEU A 94 -7.58 -4.26 -1.63
CA LEU A 94 -8.94 -4.15 -2.15
C LEU A 94 -9.13 -2.79 -2.81
N VAL A 95 -9.67 -2.77 -4.01
CA VAL A 95 -9.98 -1.52 -4.73
C VAL A 95 -11.49 -1.39 -4.91
N HIS A 96 -12.01 -0.23 -4.52
CA HIS A 96 -13.40 0.17 -4.67
C HIS A 96 -13.55 1.20 -5.78
N GLU A 97 -14.78 1.33 -6.27
CA GLU A 97 -15.15 2.35 -7.24
C GLU A 97 -16.54 2.91 -6.95
N HIS A 98 -16.76 4.10 -7.48
CA HIS A 98 -18.06 4.72 -7.65
C HIS A 98 -18.31 5.02 -9.14
N ARG A 99 -19.32 4.35 -9.74
CA ARG A 99 -19.74 4.57 -11.13
C ARG A 99 -18.59 4.54 -12.16
N GLY A 100 -17.65 3.60 -12.01
CA GLY A 100 -16.50 3.47 -12.91
C GLY A 100 -15.25 4.25 -12.49
N GLN A 101 -15.34 5.15 -11.50
CA GLN A 101 -14.19 5.88 -10.98
C GLN A 101 -13.67 5.24 -9.69
N PRO A 102 -12.40 4.82 -9.61
CA PRO A 102 -11.82 4.28 -8.39
C PRO A 102 -11.81 5.32 -7.27
N ASP A 103 -12.38 4.99 -6.12
CA ASP A 103 -12.61 5.92 -4.99
C ASP A 103 -12.01 5.44 -3.67
N GLY A 104 -11.72 4.14 -3.54
CA GLY A 104 -11.22 3.55 -2.31
C GLY A 104 -10.12 2.53 -2.56
N LEU A 105 -9.08 2.59 -1.73
CA LEU A 105 -7.99 1.62 -1.69
C LEU A 105 -7.79 1.14 -0.25
N ILE A 106 -7.92 -0.15 -0.02
CA ILE A 106 -7.74 -0.76 1.29
C ILE A 106 -6.52 -1.67 1.23
N VAL A 107 -5.56 -1.43 2.11
CA VAL A 107 -4.33 -2.23 2.22
C VAL A 107 -4.36 -2.97 3.55
N CYS A 108 -4.44 -4.29 3.51
CA CYS A 108 -4.49 -5.17 4.68
C CYS A 108 -3.24 -6.05 4.73
N HIS A 109 -2.42 -5.85 5.76
CA HIS A 109 -1.26 -6.73 6.01
C HIS A 109 -1.72 -8.01 6.71
N LEU A 110 -1.37 -9.16 6.14
CA LEU A 110 -1.63 -10.48 6.67
C LEU A 110 -0.38 -11.04 7.35
N PRO A 111 -0.52 -12.02 8.28
CA PRO A 111 -1.75 -12.74 8.67
C PRO A 111 -2.64 -12.02 9.69
N PHE A 112 -2.10 -11.09 10.49
CA PHE A 112 -2.81 -10.34 11.56
C PHE A 112 -2.30 -8.89 11.68
N GLY A 113 -1.79 -8.34 10.58
CA GLY A 113 -1.27 -6.98 10.52
C GLY A 113 -2.37 -5.91 10.50
N PRO A 114 -1.99 -4.64 10.38
CA PRO A 114 -2.95 -3.55 10.31
C PRO A 114 -3.62 -3.47 8.93
N THR A 115 -4.79 -2.83 8.92
CA THR A 115 -5.49 -2.44 7.69
C THR A 115 -5.52 -0.92 7.60
N ALA A 116 -4.99 -0.38 6.51
CA ALA A 116 -5.06 1.04 6.19
C ALA A 116 -6.11 1.27 5.11
N TYR A 117 -6.97 2.26 5.32
CA TYR A 117 -8.02 2.63 4.41
C TYR A 117 -7.73 4.02 3.83
N PHE A 118 -7.68 4.09 2.51
CA PHE A 118 -7.40 5.28 1.75
C PHE A 118 -8.59 5.61 0.85
N GLY A 119 -8.94 6.90 0.78
CA GLY A 119 -9.72 7.44 -0.32
C GLY A 119 -8.81 7.74 -1.50
N LEU A 120 -9.24 7.35 -2.70
CA LEU A 120 -8.59 7.69 -3.96
C LEU A 120 -9.21 8.97 -4.53
N LEU A 121 -8.36 9.88 -4.95
CA LEU A 121 -8.74 11.17 -5.53
C LEU A 121 -7.91 11.40 -6.79
N ASN A 122 -8.44 12.19 -7.72
CA ASN A 122 -7.73 12.63 -8.93
C ASN A 122 -7.08 11.46 -9.70
N VAL A 123 -7.81 10.35 -9.83
CA VAL A 123 -7.31 9.15 -10.49
C VAL A 123 -7.28 9.38 -12.00
N VAL A 124 -6.09 9.34 -12.57
CA VAL A 124 -5.86 9.30 -14.01
C VAL A 124 -5.25 7.94 -14.32
N THR A 125 -6.01 7.10 -15.01
CA THR A 125 -5.54 5.78 -15.40
C THR A 125 -4.52 5.92 -16.53
N ARG A 126 -3.57 5.00 -16.61
CA ARG A 126 -2.56 4.98 -17.68
C ARG A 126 -3.20 4.89 -19.06
N HIS A 127 -4.35 4.25 -19.18
CA HIS A 127 -5.03 4.08 -20.46
C HIS A 127 -5.70 5.37 -20.97
N ASP A 128 -5.99 6.31 -20.09
CA ASP A 128 -6.56 7.62 -20.44
C ASP A 128 -5.48 8.64 -20.86
N ILE A 129 -4.21 8.35 -20.59
CA ILE A 129 -3.09 9.22 -20.97
C ILE A 129 -2.88 9.16 -22.49
N LYS A 130 -2.96 10.32 -23.15
CA LYS A 130 -2.94 10.48 -24.62
C LYS A 130 -1.66 9.93 -25.28
N ASP A 131 -0.55 9.86 -24.54
CA ASP A 131 0.77 9.43 -25.04
C ASP A 131 1.01 7.91 -24.97
N ARG A 132 -0.06 7.11 -25.05
CA ARG A 132 0.00 5.63 -24.92
C ARG A 132 0.99 4.97 -25.89
N LYS A 133 1.13 5.50 -27.11
CA LYS A 133 2.07 4.97 -28.12
C LYS A 133 3.53 5.25 -27.79
N ALA A 134 3.83 6.38 -27.13
CA ALA A 134 5.18 6.72 -26.69
C ALA A 134 5.58 6.01 -25.39
N MET A 135 4.60 5.69 -24.52
CA MET A 135 4.83 5.14 -23.18
C MET A 135 5.23 3.65 -23.09
N GLY A 136 5.38 2.94 -24.21
CA GLY A 136 5.94 1.58 -24.27
C GLY A 136 5.32 0.55 -23.32
N LYS A 137 6.05 -0.54 -23.05
CA LYS A 137 5.72 -1.51 -22.00
C LYS A 137 6.32 -1.03 -20.67
N MET A 138 5.58 -1.20 -19.58
CA MET A 138 6.03 -0.81 -18.25
C MET A 138 6.99 -1.85 -17.68
N SER A 139 8.12 -1.39 -17.12
CA SER A 139 9.10 -2.26 -16.49
C SER A 139 8.55 -2.85 -15.19
N GLU A 140 8.71 -4.17 -15.02
CA GLU A 140 8.36 -4.89 -13.79
C GLU A 140 9.53 -4.95 -12.80
N ALA A 141 10.66 -4.27 -13.11
CA ALA A 141 11.78 -4.16 -12.19
C ALA A 141 11.35 -3.58 -10.84
N TYR A 142 12.08 -3.96 -9.79
CA TYR A 142 11.79 -3.50 -8.43
C TYR A 142 12.07 -2.00 -8.30
N PRO A 143 11.06 -1.19 -7.92
CA PRO A 143 11.17 0.26 -7.92
C PRO A 143 11.93 0.78 -6.69
N HIS A 144 12.70 1.84 -6.86
CA HIS A 144 13.10 2.70 -5.76
C HIS A 144 11.88 3.46 -5.23
N LEU A 145 11.76 3.53 -3.91
CA LEU A 145 10.67 4.25 -3.25
C LEU A 145 11.16 5.59 -2.70
N ILE A 146 10.40 6.64 -2.95
CA ILE A 146 10.56 7.95 -2.33
C ILE A 146 9.33 8.18 -1.46
N LEU A 147 9.53 8.33 -0.16
CA LEU A 147 8.50 8.67 0.81
C LEU A 147 8.82 10.07 1.35
N ASP A 148 8.09 11.07 0.87
CA ASP A 148 8.34 12.48 1.18
C ASP A 148 7.29 13.03 2.15
N ASN A 149 7.76 13.79 3.14
CA ASN A 149 6.98 14.43 4.21
C ASN A 149 6.07 13.51 5.06
N PHE A 150 6.60 12.38 5.52
CA PHE A 150 5.94 11.48 6.50
C PHE A 150 6.61 11.59 7.88
N THR A 151 6.46 12.73 8.54
CA THR A 151 7.22 13.07 9.77
C THR A 151 6.49 12.73 11.06
N THR A 152 5.16 12.67 11.06
CA THR A 152 4.39 12.37 12.28
C THR A 152 4.42 10.87 12.59
N LYS A 153 4.06 10.45 13.82
CA LYS A 153 3.96 9.02 14.17
C LYS A 153 2.99 8.26 13.26
N THR A 154 1.87 8.88 12.89
CA THR A 154 0.90 8.31 11.94
C THR A 154 1.44 8.33 10.51
N GLY A 155 2.19 9.36 10.14
CA GLY A 155 2.93 9.46 8.90
C GLY A 155 3.92 8.31 8.73
N GLU A 156 4.84 8.16 9.68
CA GLU A 156 5.80 7.04 9.73
C GLU A 156 5.10 5.68 9.72
N ARG A 157 3.96 5.56 10.40
CA ARG A 157 3.15 4.34 10.40
C ARG A 157 2.61 4.02 9.01
N THR A 158 2.08 5.02 8.32
CA THR A 158 1.53 4.91 6.97
C THR A 158 2.62 4.64 5.95
N ALA A 159 3.74 5.36 6.04
CA ALA A 159 4.96 5.14 5.27
C ALA A 159 5.46 3.70 5.43
N ASN A 160 5.46 3.16 6.65
CA ASN A 160 5.84 1.77 6.90
C ASN A 160 4.87 0.76 6.26
N ILE A 161 3.56 1.00 6.30
CA ILE A 161 2.55 0.15 5.65
C ILE A 161 2.82 0.10 4.14
N VAL A 162 2.94 1.26 3.51
CA VAL A 162 3.15 1.37 2.06
C VAL A 162 4.52 0.82 1.65
N LYS A 163 5.58 1.07 2.43
CA LYS A 163 6.95 0.60 2.14
C LYS A 163 7.04 -0.91 2.02
N HIS A 164 6.36 -1.66 2.89
CA HIS A 164 6.44 -3.12 2.92
C HIS A 164 5.60 -3.80 1.83
N LEU A 165 4.87 -3.04 1.00
CA LEU A 165 4.25 -3.55 -0.21
C LEU A 165 5.25 -3.77 -1.35
N PHE A 166 6.47 -3.23 -1.24
CA PHE A 166 7.47 -3.33 -2.30
C PHE A 166 8.67 -4.16 -1.84
N PRO A 167 9.23 -4.98 -2.74
CA PRO A 167 10.48 -5.67 -2.48
C PRO A 167 11.65 -4.69 -2.45
N VAL A 168 12.78 -5.15 -1.90
CA VAL A 168 14.02 -4.37 -1.88
C VAL A 168 14.54 -4.18 -3.30
N PRO A 169 14.71 -2.94 -3.80
CA PRO A 169 15.20 -2.70 -5.15
C PRO A 169 16.70 -2.98 -5.26
N LYS A 170 17.13 -3.37 -6.46
CA LYS A 170 18.55 -3.39 -6.82
C LYS A 170 19.06 -1.96 -7.01
N PRO A 171 20.36 -1.69 -6.75
CA PRO A 171 20.91 -0.33 -6.85
C PRO A 171 20.93 0.24 -8.28
N ASP A 172 20.82 -0.60 -9.30
CA ASP A 172 20.80 -0.25 -10.72
C ASP A 172 19.39 -0.01 -11.27
N SER A 173 18.34 -0.13 -10.44
CA SER A 173 16.97 0.04 -10.89
C SER A 173 16.70 1.48 -11.34
N LYS A 174 16.10 1.61 -12.53
CA LYS A 174 15.74 2.90 -13.12
C LYS A 174 14.32 3.35 -12.79
N ARG A 175 13.56 2.48 -12.12
CA ARG A 175 12.15 2.69 -11.81
C ARG A 175 12.00 3.36 -10.45
N ILE A 176 11.23 4.44 -10.38
CA ILE A 176 10.99 5.21 -9.17
C ILE A 176 9.49 5.35 -8.93
N ILE A 177 9.06 5.03 -7.71
CA ILE A 177 7.72 5.31 -7.21
C ILE A 177 7.82 6.32 -6.08
N THR A 178 7.07 7.41 -6.22
CA THR A 178 7.05 8.50 -5.26
C THR A 178 5.70 8.56 -4.58
N PHE A 179 5.72 8.57 -3.25
CA PHE A 179 4.62 8.96 -2.38
C PHE A 179 5.02 10.27 -1.70
N ALA A 180 4.48 11.38 -2.18
CA ALA A 180 4.76 12.70 -1.64
C ALA A 180 3.54 13.23 -0.88
N ASN A 181 3.70 13.48 0.41
CA ASN A 181 2.62 13.98 1.25
C ASN A 181 2.57 15.51 1.25
N ARG A 182 1.42 16.08 0.87
CA ARG A 182 1.12 17.52 0.97
C ARG A 182 -0.27 17.69 1.56
N ASP A 183 -0.35 18.34 2.72
CA ASP A 183 -1.62 18.60 3.43
C ASP A 183 -2.49 17.35 3.64
N ASP A 184 -1.85 16.24 4.05
CA ASP A 184 -2.46 14.91 4.24
C ASP A 184 -3.00 14.22 2.97
N TYR A 185 -2.71 14.79 1.79
CA TYR A 185 -2.87 14.14 0.50
C TYR A 185 -1.54 13.54 0.06
N ILE A 186 -1.51 12.21 -0.03
CA ILE A 186 -0.35 11.46 -0.50
C ILE A 186 -0.46 11.36 -2.03
N SER A 187 0.29 12.19 -2.73
CA SER A 187 0.42 12.13 -4.18
C SER A 187 1.25 10.92 -4.59
N PHE A 188 0.65 10.02 -5.36
CA PHE A 188 1.34 8.89 -5.98
C PHE A 188 1.79 9.26 -7.40
N ARG A 189 3.06 9.03 -7.71
CA ARG A 189 3.59 9.13 -9.07
C ARG A 189 4.55 8.00 -9.38
N HIS A 190 4.55 7.55 -10.64
CA HIS A 190 5.39 6.47 -11.10
C HIS A 190 6.21 6.89 -12.31
N HIS A 191 7.52 7.00 -12.10
CA HIS A 191 8.48 7.48 -13.09
C HIS A 191 9.54 6.42 -13.40
N VAL A 192 10.11 6.53 -14.59
CA VAL A 192 11.37 5.89 -14.96
C VAL A 192 12.34 7.02 -15.28
N TYR A 193 13.57 6.92 -14.75
CA TYR A 193 14.59 7.91 -15.04
C TYR A 193 15.60 7.38 -16.07
N GLU A 194 16.05 8.26 -16.95
CA GLU A 194 17.16 8.02 -17.87
C GLU A 194 18.30 9.00 -17.56
N LYS A 195 19.54 8.51 -17.63
CA LYS A 195 20.76 9.31 -17.43
C LYS A 195 21.50 9.35 -18.75
N HIS A 196 21.36 10.44 -19.50
CA HIS A 196 21.93 10.54 -20.85
C HIS A 196 23.39 11.04 -20.87
N GLY A 197 23.95 11.53 -19.76
CA GLY A 197 25.33 12.05 -19.81
C GLY A 197 25.98 12.46 -18.48
N GLY A 198 25.49 12.03 -17.32
CA GLY A 198 26.14 12.28 -16.03
C GLY A 198 25.18 12.36 -14.84
N PRO A 199 25.65 12.76 -13.64
CA PRO A 199 24.82 12.85 -12.43
C PRO A 199 23.77 13.96 -12.45
N LYS A 200 23.98 15.02 -13.26
CA LYS A 200 23.13 16.21 -13.32
C LYS A 200 22.04 16.17 -14.40
N SER A 201 22.17 15.31 -15.42
CA SER A 201 21.17 15.14 -16.48
C SER A 201 20.32 13.90 -16.18
N LEU A 202 19.26 14.11 -15.41
CA LEU A 202 18.29 13.08 -15.08
C LEU A 202 16.94 13.44 -15.68
N ASP A 203 16.54 12.69 -16.70
CA ASP A 203 15.25 12.88 -17.38
C ASP A 203 14.24 11.90 -16.82
N LEU A 204 13.13 12.43 -16.27
CA LEU A 204 12.03 11.64 -15.73
C LEU A 204 10.94 11.47 -16.77
N LYS A 205 10.62 10.21 -17.09
CA LYS A 205 9.47 9.84 -17.91
C LYS A 205 8.40 9.22 -17.03
N GLU A 206 7.18 9.73 -17.10
CA GLU A 206 6.07 9.17 -16.36
C GLU A 206 5.47 7.96 -17.09
N VAL A 207 5.18 6.88 -16.36
CA VAL A 207 4.80 5.59 -16.97
C VAL A 207 3.51 5.02 -16.38
N GLY A 208 3.21 5.30 -15.11
CA GLY A 208 2.07 4.73 -14.40
C GLY A 208 0.89 5.68 -14.21
N PRO A 209 -0.17 5.21 -13.51
CA PRO A 209 -1.31 6.05 -13.16
C PRO A 209 -0.92 7.16 -12.18
N ARG A 210 -1.71 8.24 -12.20
CA ARG A 210 -1.65 9.33 -11.22
C ARG A 210 -2.85 9.21 -10.31
N PHE A 211 -2.63 9.35 -9.02
CA PHE A 211 -3.72 9.51 -8.06
C PHE A 211 -3.19 10.12 -6.77
N GLU A 212 -4.12 10.56 -5.95
CA GLU A 212 -3.88 11.02 -4.59
C GLU A 212 -4.58 10.06 -3.63
N LEU A 213 -3.88 9.70 -2.57
CA LEU A 213 -4.41 8.90 -1.48
C LEU A 213 -4.65 9.80 -0.28
N ARG A 214 -5.84 9.70 0.31
CA ARG A 214 -6.16 10.33 1.58
C ARG A 214 -6.42 9.25 2.62
N LEU A 215 -5.53 9.14 3.60
CA LEU A 215 -5.73 8.19 4.71
C LEU A 215 -6.92 8.66 5.57
N TYR A 216 -7.90 7.78 5.78
CA TYR A 216 -9.01 8.07 6.68
C TYR A 216 -9.11 7.13 7.88
N GLN A 217 -8.52 5.94 7.82
CA GLN A 217 -8.56 4.99 8.94
C GLN A 217 -7.39 4.02 8.93
N ILE A 218 -6.85 3.71 10.11
CA ILE A 218 -5.93 2.58 10.33
C ILE A 218 -6.52 1.70 11.44
N LYS A 219 -6.70 0.41 11.18
CA LYS A 219 -7.12 -0.60 12.16
C LYS A 219 -5.97 -1.52 12.54
N ARG A 220 -5.91 -1.96 13.80
CA ARG A 220 -4.92 -2.94 14.33
C ARG A 220 -5.36 -4.39 14.14
N GLY A 221 -5.97 -4.67 12.99
CA GLY A 221 -6.44 -5.98 12.61
C GLY A 221 -6.70 -6.03 11.11
N THR A 222 -7.04 -7.23 10.67
CA THR A 222 -7.31 -7.54 9.26
C THR A 222 -8.72 -7.11 8.88
N VAL A 223 -8.99 -7.01 7.57
CA VAL A 223 -10.25 -6.47 7.04
C VAL A 223 -11.51 -7.28 7.44
N ASP A 224 -11.35 -8.57 7.76
CA ASP A 224 -12.40 -9.45 8.30
C ASP A 224 -12.78 -9.13 9.76
N GLN A 225 -11.91 -8.43 10.50
CA GLN A 225 -12.09 -8.16 11.93
C GLN A 225 -12.71 -6.78 12.15
N ALA A 226 -14.04 -6.69 12.11
CA ALA A 226 -14.76 -5.43 12.29
C ALA A 226 -14.45 -4.76 13.66
N GLU A 227 -14.36 -5.58 14.71
CA GLU A 227 -14.10 -5.19 16.11
C GLU A 227 -12.65 -4.79 16.41
N ALA A 228 -11.75 -4.87 15.44
CA ALA A 228 -10.35 -4.50 15.65
C ALA A 228 -10.23 -3.02 16.05
N GLN A 229 -9.38 -2.75 17.06
CA GLN A 229 -9.13 -1.41 17.57
C GLN A 229 -8.65 -0.46 16.45
N ASN A 230 -9.26 0.72 16.37
CA ASN A 230 -8.80 1.80 15.50
C ASN A 230 -7.51 2.41 16.08
N GLU A 231 -6.44 2.43 15.28
CA GLU A 231 -5.18 3.12 15.58
C GLU A 231 -5.28 4.60 15.21
N PHE A 232 -5.92 4.90 14.07
CA PHE A 232 -6.16 6.25 13.58
C PHE A 232 -7.51 6.32 12.86
N VAL A 233 -8.23 7.43 13.01
CA VAL A 233 -9.46 7.75 12.27
C VAL A 233 -9.45 9.24 11.98
N LEU A 234 -9.71 9.62 10.73
CA LEU A 234 -9.91 10.99 10.32
C LEU A 234 -11.24 11.49 10.89
N ARG A 235 -11.20 12.61 11.63
CA ARG A 235 -12.37 13.22 12.26
C ARG A 235 -12.66 14.58 11.61
N PRO A 236 -13.38 14.62 10.49
CA PRO A 236 -13.57 15.85 9.71
C PRO A 236 -14.48 16.88 10.40
N TYR A 237 -15.36 16.43 11.29
CA TYR A 237 -16.37 17.29 11.95
C TYR A 237 -15.88 17.92 13.26
N MET A 238 -14.57 17.93 13.54
CA MET A 238 -14.01 18.65 14.69
C MET A 238 -13.63 20.08 14.29
N ASN A 239 -13.82 21.05 15.20
CA ASN A 239 -13.53 22.47 14.93
C ASN A 239 -12.07 22.73 14.50
N THR A 240 -11.12 21.95 15.03
CA THR A 240 -9.69 22.05 14.71
C THR A 240 -9.25 21.14 13.56
N ALA A 241 -10.16 20.35 12.97
CA ALA A 241 -9.80 19.33 11.97
C ALA A 241 -9.05 19.90 10.77
N LYS A 242 -9.44 21.10 10.29
CA LYS A 242 -8.78 21.76 9.16
C LYS A 242 -7.37 22.27 9.47
N LYS A 243 -7.02 22.42 10.75
CA LYS A 243 -5.71 22.93 11.20
C LYS A 243 -4.73 21.80 11.55
N GLN A 244 -5.23 20.60 11.84
CA GLN A 244 -4.39 19.47 12.21
C GLN A 244 -3.90 18.73 10.97
N LYS A 245 -2.59 18.63 10.82
CA LYS A 245 -1.97 17.72 9.86
C LYS A 245 -1.63 16.41 10.56
N SER A 246 -2.09 15.31 9.98
CA SER A 246 -2.01 13.98 10.58
C SER A 246 -0.82 13.17 10.08
N LEU A 247 -0.33 13.41 8.86
CA LEU A 247 0.73 12.62 8.22
C LEU A 247 2.09 13.33 8.15
N GLY A 248 2.10 14.65 7.95
CA GLY A 248 3.32 15.45 7.78
C GLY A 248 3.19 16.81 8.43
N ALA A 249 4.33 17.42 8.79
CA ALA A 249 4.39 18.80 9.28
C ALA A 249 4.32 19.78 8.10
#